data_AF-A0AA35S824-F1
#
_entry.id   AF-A0AA35S824-F1
#
_cell.length_a   1.000
_cell.length_b   1.000
_cell.length_c   1.000
_cell.angle_alpha   90.00
_cell.angle_beta   90.00
_cell.angle_gamma   90.00
#
_symmetry.space_group_name_H-M   'P 1'
#
loop_
_entity.id
_entity.type
_entity.pdbx_description
1 polymer ?
#
loop_
_entity_poly.entity_id
_entity_poly.type
_entity_poly.pdbx_seq_one_letter_code
_entity_poly.pdbx_strand_id
1 'polypeptide(L)'
;APVPPLQPHCHGFTSLPFSPPSIYLDWQQLPLWLWPLPPRPQQQCPCLPTLPSLRDQATFYQFVGGISANGGRDGPEDIMGGLKVALNNLSWRPAGSRVLVHIADCPCHGTMYHNMSDNYPNGDREGITHEQMMANVKDREVDYWFGYINRGNTDKMISIFNDCLQRVSNQRLLIRQFDAMQPTEVRASVHRSVSASIYGSQAAKNARLRKYKIDSTIPEWHSTSLIENYGQKTPAVGIKSLYDLQAGLLPEQPTIPVTFKCAPNPFAEGSECLVYHGYDLTNKRAMVLKKYKRDGAEFNSLDCYMREIEVRTIYTTYASHFNNLKTKPPGSARLEVIPVDVVSCPGQDYYIMETFLGGEVEKYSNNAGVVCSKSPHSELLQAFSHFTWVVSGKSLVICDLQGVEGPGHVTLTDPAIHSVTASTYGHTDLGQEGIHTFFKTHLCGDVCRVMGFSIQIP
;
A
#
# COMPACT_ATOMS: atom_id res chain seq x y z
N ALA A 1 -51.65 -50.49 20.81
CA ALA A 1 -52.32 -49.28 20.30
C ALA A 1 -51.60 -48.81 19.03
N PRO A 2 -52.33 -48.33 18.00
CA PRO A 2 -51.84 -48.12 16.64
C PRO A 2 -51.25 -46.70 16.40
N VAL A 3 -50.52 -46.59 15.27
CA VAL A 3 -50.09 -45.37 14.51
C VAL A 3 -51.35 -44.48 14.22
N PRO A 4 -51.33 -43.16 13.90
CA PRO A 4 -50.36 -42.46 13.05
C PRO A 4 -50.22 -40.91 13.29
N PRO A 5 -50.01 -40.03 12.28
CA PRO A 5 -49.01 -38.96 12.22
C PRO A 5 -49.66 -37.56 12.42
N LEU A 6 -48.98 -36.46 12.10
CA LEU A 6 -49.56 -35.25 11.49
C LEU A 6 -48.48 -34.18 11.22
N GLN A 7 -48.24 -33.86 9.96
CA GLN A 7 -47.98 -32.48 9.55
C GLN A 7 -49.33 -31.79 9.31
N PRO A 8 -49.40 -30.46 9.47
CA PRO A 8 -49.81 -29.67 8.31
C PRO A 8 -49.08 -28.33 8.12
N HIS A 9 -49.29 -27.82 6.92
CA HIS A 9 -48.75 -26.63 6.25
C HIS A 9 -49.42 -25.28 6.62
N CYS A 10 -48.64 -24.19 6.43
CA CYS A 10 -48.92 -22.90 5.75
C CYS A 10 -49.74 -21.72 6.36
N HIS A 11 -49.26 -20.51 5.96
CA HIS A 11 -49.83 -19.13 5.90
C HIS A 11 -49.75 -18.26 7.18
N GLY A 12 -49.36 -16.96 7.22
CA GLY A 12 -48.88 -15.97 6.24
C GLY A 12 -49.00 -14.52 6.81
N PHE A 13 -48.04 -13.62 6.46
CA PHE A 13 -48.08 -12.11 6.40
C PHE A 13 -48.38 -11.28 7.69
N THR A 14 -47.91 -10.04 7.98
CA THR A 14 -46.85 -9.08 7.55
C THR A 14 -46.84 -7.90 8.54
N SER A 15 -45.70 -7.23 8.75
CA SER A 15 -45.56 -5.75 8.66
C SER A 15 -44.08 -5.31 8.72
N LEU A 16 -43.73 -4.32 7.89
CA LEU A 16 -42.41 -3.72 7.67
C LEU A 16 -41.97 -2.80 8.83
N PRO A 17 -40.68 -2.46 8.94
CA PRO A 17 -40.29 -1.16 8.39
C PRO A 17 -38.94 -1.15 7.64
N PHE A 18 -38.95 -0.35 6.56
CA PHE A 18 -37.86 0.46 6.01
C PHE A 18 -36.43 0.19 6.52
N SER A 19 -35.58 -0.31 5.63
CA SER A 19 -34.12 -0.17 5.69
C SER A 19 -33.65 0.72 4.52
N PRO A 20 -32.74 1.68 4.75
CA PRO A 20 -32.14 2.50 3.70
C PRO A 20 -31.16 1.68 2.83
N PRO A 21 -30.79 2.15 1.63
CA PRO A 21 -30.10 1.35 0.63
C PRO A 21 -28.63 1.13 0.99
N SER A 22 -28.33 -0.01 1.60
CA SER A 22 -26.97 -0.56 1.64
C SER A 22 -26.59 -1.00 0.22
N ILE A 23 -25.70 -0.26 -0.44
CA ILE A 23 -25.11 -0.71 -1.71
C ILE A 23 -24.06 -1.77 -1.35
N TYR A 24 -24.45 -3.03 -1.50
CA TYR A 24 -23.63 -4.21 -1.34
C TYR A 24 -22.51 -4.22 -2.39
N LEU A 25 -21.25 -4.19 -1.98
CA LEU A 25 -20.11 -4.52 -2.83
C LEU A 25 -20.03 -6.05 -2.94
N ASP A 26 -20.59 -6.58 -4.01
CA ASP A 26 -20.49 -8.00 -4.38
C ASP A 26 -19.10 -8.27 -4.95
N TRP A 27 -18.26 -8.98 -4.19
CA TRP A 27 -16.91 -9.38 -4.59
C TRP A 27 -16.92 -10.83 -5.08
N GLN A 28 -17.02 -10.99 -6.39
CA GLN A 28 -16.88 -12.28 -7.06
C GLN A 28 -15.43 -12.54 -7.49
N GLN A 29 -14.95 -13.74 -7.08
CA GLN A 29 -13.87 -14.60 -7.59
C GLN A 29 -12.41 -14.08 -7.55
N LEU A 30 -11.59 -14.75 -6.72
CA LEU A 30 -10.12 -14.74 -6.76
C LEU A 30 -9.60 -16.20 -6.85
N PRO A 31 -8.78 -16.56 -7.85
CA PRO A 31 -8.14 -17.88 -7.95
C PRO A 31 -6.77 -17.91 -7.24
N LEU A 32 -6.47 -19.02 -6.55
CA LEU A 32 -5.12 -19.43 -6.09
C LEU A 32 -4.85 -20.83 -6.67
N TRP A 33 -3.59 -21.18 -6.99
CA TRP A 33 -3.27 -22.41 -7.72
C TRP A 33 -2.12 -23.24 -7.15
N LEU A 34 -2.32 -24.57 -7.07
CA LEU A 34 -1.37 -25.68 -6.87
C LEU A 34 -1.99 -26.96 -7.52
N TRP A 35 -1.23 -27.79 -8.26
CA TRP A 35 -1.71 -28.87 -9.17
C TRP A 35 -1.81 -30.29 -8.58
N PRO A 36 -2.60 -31.21 -9.22
CA PRO A 36 -2.16 -32.62 -9.40
C PRO A 36 -2.47 -33.31 -10.77
N LEU A 37 -1.41 -33.95 -11.32
CA LEU A 37 -1.20 -35.17 -12.18
C LEU A 37 -1.88 -35.45 -13.59
N PRO A 38 -1.23 -36.24 -14.51
CA PRO A 38 -1.63 -36.48 -15.92
C PRO A 38 -2.06 -37.95 -16.25
N PRO A 39 -2.32 -38.36 -17.52
CA PRO A 39 -3.49 -38.08 -18.35
C PRO A 39 -4.26 -39.36 -18.82
N ARG A 40 -5.56 -39.23 -19.14
CA ARG A 40 -6.29 -40.11 -20.07
C ARG A 40 -7.06 -39.22 -21.07
N PRO A 41 -7.25 -39.65 -22.33
CA PRO A 41 -7.75 -38.77 -23.38
C PRO A 41 -9.24 -38.47 -23.17
N GLN A 42 -9.63 -37.21 -23.41
CA GLN A 42 -11.00 -36.68 -23.52
C GLN A 42 -11.75 -36.25 -22.24
N GLN A 43 -11.10 -35.78 -21.18
CA GLN A 43 -11.82 -35.05 -20.12
C GLN A 43 -11.22 -33.66 -19.89
N GLN A 44 -12.08 -32.64 -19.95
CA GLN A 44 -11.82 -31.27 -19.53
C GLN A 44 -11.18 -31.26 -18.13
N CYS A 45 -10.16 -30.41 -17.93
CA CYS A 45 -9.48 -30.25 -16.64
C CYS A 45 -10.50 -30.01 -15.51
N PRO A 46 -10.56 -30.86 -14.47
CA PRO A 46 -11.51 -30.68 -13.40
C PRO A 46 -11.07 -29.52 -12.50
N CYS A 47 -11.88 -28.46 -12.53
CA CYS A 47 -12.19 -27.55 -11.43
C CYS A 47 -10.99 -26.90 -10.72
N LEU A 48 -10.65 -25.67 -11.14
CA LEU A 48 -10.00 -24.70 -10.24
C LEU A 48 -10.77 -24.61 -8.91
N PRO A 49 -10.13 -24.74 -7.74
CA PRO A 49 -10.75 -24.28 -6.51
C PRO A 49 -10.83 -22.74 -6.58
N THR A 50 -12.02 -22.22 -6.89
CA THR A 50 -12.29 -20.79 -6.87
C THR A 50 -12.91 -20.44 -5.53
N LEU A 51 -12.26 -19.57 -4.75
CA LEU A 51 -12.89 -19.02 -3.55
C LEU A 51 -13.89 -17.93 -3.97
N PRO A 52 -15.19 -18.06 -3.68
CA PRO A 52 -16.19 -17.13 -4.21
C PRO A 52 -16.05 -15.71 -3.66
N SER A 53 -15.54 -15.54 -2.43
CA SER A 53 -15.46 -14.25 -1.75
C SER A 53 -14.40 -14.25 -0.64
N LEU A 54 -13.48 -13.27 -0.68
CA LEU A 54 -12.54 -12.96 0.39
C LEU A 54 -13.14 -11.87 1.29
N ARG A 55 -13.84 -12.29 2.36
CA ARG A 55 -14.52 -11.34 3.28
C ARG A 55 -13.78 -11.15 4.60
N ASP A 56 -12.98 -12.12 5.00
CA ASP A 56 -12.22 -12.10 6.25
C ASP A 56 -11.03 -13.07 6.20
N GLN A 57 -10.06 -12.83 7.09
CA GLN A 57 -8.80 -13.56 7.17
C GLN A 57 -8.96 -15.04 7.54
N ALA A 58 -9.98 -15.40 8.33
CA ALA A 58 -10.18 -16.79 8.76
C ALA A 58 -10.67 -17.66 7.59
N THR A 59 -11.59 -17.15 6.78
CA THR A 59 -12.08 -17.81 5.56
C THR A 59 -10.94 -18.05 4.56
N PHE A 60 -10.01 -17.09 4.41
CA PHE A 60 -8.83 -17.26 3.57
C PHE A 60 -7.94 -18.41 4.05
N TYR A 61 -7.58 -18.43 5.34
CA TYR A 61 -6.72 -19.47 5.89
C TYR A 61 -7.34 -20.86 5.78
N GLN A 62 -8.64 -20.98 6.02
CA GLN A 62 -9.35 -22.26 5.89
C GLN A 62 -9.33 -22.76 4.45
N PHE A 63 -9.51 -21.86 3.48
CA PHE A 63 -9.44 -22.22 2.06
C PHE A 63 -8.03 -22.65 1.65
N VAL A 64 -7.02 -21.81 1.91
CA VAL A 64 -5.62 -22.09 1.53
C VAL A 64 -5.09 -23.33 2.23
N GLY A 65 -5.39 -23.50 3.52
CA GLY A 65 -4.98 -24.69 4.30
C GLY A 65 -5.62 -25.99 3.82
N GLY A 66 -6.71 -25.92 3.05
CA GLY A 66 -7.33 -27.09 2.42
C GLY A 66 -6.72 -27.49 1.07
N ILE A 67 -5.78 -26.71 0.53
CA ILE A 67 -5.14 -26.97 -0.77
C ILE A 67 -3.88 -27.82 -0.54
N SER A 68 -3.80 -28.96 -1.22
CA SER A 68 -2.60 -29.82 -1.23
C SER A 68 -2.03 -29.86 -2.64
N ALA A 69 -0.75 -29.49 -2.78
CA ALA A 69 0.00 -29.69 -4.02
C ALA A 69 0.56 -31.12 -4.06
N ASN A 70 0.49 -31.78 -5.22
CA ASN A 70 1.26 -33.00 -5.47
C ASN A 70 2.20 -32.76 -6.64
N GLY A 71 3.47 -33.12 -6.48
CA GLY A 71 4.48 -32.90 -7.51
C GLY A 71 4.25 -33.71 -8.80
N GLY A 72 4.81 -33.20 -9.90
CA GLY A 72 5.02 -33.95 -11.14
C GLY A 72 6.13 -35.00 -11.01
N ARG A 73 6.43 -35.70 -12.12
CA ARG A 73 7.57 -36.63 -12.16
C ARG A 73 8.92 -35.92 -12.36
N ASP A 74 8.92 -34.63 -12.65
CA ASP A 74 10.08 -33.74 -12.82
C ASP A 74 9.89 -32.40 -12.10
N GLY A 75 10.95 -31.59 -12.07
CA GLY A 75 11.01 -30.35 -11.29
C GLY A 75 10.21 -29.17 -11.84
N PRO A 76 10.27 -28.84 -13.15
CA PRO A 76 9.54 -27.71 -13.69
C PRO A 76 8.02 -27.95 -13.73
N GLU A 77 7.25 -26.86 -13.64
CA GLU A 77 5.79 -26.88 -13.47
C GLU A 77 5.04 -26.30 -14.68
N ASP A 78 3.77 -26.67 -14.84
CA ASP A 78 2.88 -26.15 -15.91
C ASP A 78 2.29 -24.77 -15.59
N ILE A 79 3.17 -23.77 -15.51
CA ILE A 79 2.78 -22.37 -15.25
C ILE A 79 2.03 -21.76 -16.43
N MET A 80 2.33 -22.17 -17.68
CA MET A 80 1.67 -21.62 -18.87
C MET A 80 0.20 -22.02 -18.95
N GLY A 81 -0.11 -23.28 -18.67
CA GLY A 81 -1.48 -23.75 -18.53
C GLY A 81 -2.22 -22.99 -17.43
N GLY A 82 -1.59 -22.83 -16.26
CA GLY A 82 -2.14 -22.05 -15.15
C GLY A 82 -2.47 -20.60 -15.53
N LEU A 83 -1.53 -19.90 -16.19
CA LEU A 83 -1.73 -18.52 -16.66
C LEU A 83 -2.82 -18.41 -17.72
N LYS A 84 -2.90 -19.35 -18.66
CA LYS A 84 -3.96 -19.38 -19.68
C LYS A 84 -5.32 -19.47 -19.02
N VAL A 85 -5.50 -20.37 -18.05
CA VAL A 85 -6.78 -20.47 -17.35
C VAL A 85 -7.06 -19.20 -16.56
N ALA A 86 -6.10 -18.69 -15.80
CA ALA A 86 -6.27 -17.50 -14.97
C ALA A 86 -6.62 -16.24 -15.79
N LEU A 87 -5.95 -16.04 -16.92
CA LEU A 87 -6.11 -14.82 -17.72
C LEU A 87 -7.24 -14.95 -18.74
N ASN A 88 -7.44 -16.12 -19.35
CA ASN A 88 -8.38 -16.27 -20.47
C ASN A 88 -9.71 -16.90 -20.06
N ASN A 89 -9.71 -17.79 -19.07
CA ASN A 89 -10.91 -18.57 -18.75
C ASN A 89 -11.66 -18.04 -17.53
N LEU A 90 -11.02 -17.23 -16.68
CA LEU A 90 -11.66 -16.58 -15.55
C LEU A 90 -12.27 -15.23 -15.92
N SER A 91 -13.42 -14.95 -15.32
CA SER A 91 -14.14 -13.70 -15.52
C SER A 91 -13.53 -12.59 -14.68
N TRP A 92 -12.80 -11.68 -15.32
CA TRP A 92 -12.27 -10.49 -14.68
C TRP A 92 -13.26 -9.33 -14.77
N ARG A 93 -13.52 -8.66 -13.65
CA ARG A 93 -14.43 -7.50 -13.63
C ARG A 93 -13.83 -6.32 -14.40
N PRO A 94 -14.55 -5.74 -15.37
CA PRO A 94 -14.06 -4.62 -16.18
C PRO A 94 -13.47 -3.45 -15.38
N ALA A 95 -14.14 -3.07 -14.28
CA ALA A 95 -13.79 -1.91 -13.44
C ALA A 95 -13.20 -2.28 -12.06
N GLY A 96 -12.82 -3.55 -11.85
CA GLY A 96 -12.23 -4.00 -10.59
C GLY A 96 -10.70 -4.00 -10.66
N SER A 97 -10.05 -3.86 -9.50
CA SER A 97 -8.61 -4.15 -9.35
C SER A 97 -8.37 -5.62 -9.68
N ARG A 98 -7.45 -5.89 -10.60
CA ARG A 98 -7.14 -7.25 -11.05
C ARG A 98 -5.77 -7.62 -10.52
N VAL A 99 -5.75 -8.51 -9.53
CA VAL A 99 -4.51 -8.93 -8.89
C VAL A 99 -4.32 -10.42 -9.16
N LEU A 100 -3.16 -10.76 -9.70
CA LEU A 100 -2.72 -12.15 -9.85
C LEU A 100 -1.59 -12.40 -8.87
N VAL A 101 -1.80 -13.33 -7.95
CA VAL A 101 -0.77 -13.82 -7.02
C VAL A 101 -0.38 -15.23 -7.44
N HIS A 102 0.84 -15.38 -7.96
CA HIS A 102 1.42 -16.66 -8.37
C HIS A 102 2.49 -17.06 -7.36
N ILE A 103 2.32 -18.19 -6.68
CA ILE A 103 3.29 -18.71 -5.71
C ILE A 103 3.90 -19.99 -6.27
N ALA A 104 5.23 -20.09 -6.30
CA ALA A 104 5.93 -21.28 -6.77
C ALA A 104 7.32 -21.46 -6.13
N ASP A 105 7.74 -22.72 -6.01
CA ASP A 105 9.09 -23.16 -5.61
C ASP A 105 9.97 -23.60 -6.80
N CYS A 106 9.34 -23.84 -7.96
CA CYS A 106 9.98 -24.29 -9.19
C CYS A 106 9.61 -23.43 -10.42
N PRO A 107 10.49 -23.40 -11.45
CA PRO A 107 10.26 -22.66 -12.69
C PRO A 107 9.29 -23.40 -13.62
N CYS A 108 8.89 -22.76 -14.71
CA CYS A 108 8.04 -23.37 -15.73
C CYS A 108 8.83 -24.27 -16.68
N HIS A 109 8.15 -25.21 -17.34
CA HIS A 109 8.73 -26.00 -18.42
C HIS A 109 9.33 -25.12 -19.53
N GLY A 110 10.47 -25.57 -20.06
CA GLY A 110 11.24 -24.92 -21.11
C GLY A 110 12.67 -24.63 -20.65
N THR A 111 13.65 -25.22 -21.34
CA THR A 111 15.09 -25.08 -21.02
C THR A 111 15.60 -23.63 -21.06
N MET A 112 14.86 -22.71 -21.66
CA MET A 112 15.16 -21.28 -21.59
C MET A 112 14.97 -20.68 -20.20
N TYR A 113 14.04 -21.22 -19.38
CA TYR A 113 13.64 -20.63 -18.10
C TYR A 113 14.46 -21.14 -16.91
N HIS A 114 15.21 -22.23 -17.07
CA HIS A 114 15.98 -22.84 -15.99
C HIS A 114 17.16 -23.66 -16.54
N ASN A 115 17.95 -24.27 -15.65
CA ASN A 115 19.06 -25.16 -16.01
C ASN A 115 18.90 -26.58 -15.42
N MET A 116 17.70 -26.94 -14.98
CA MET A 116 17.38 -28.27 -14.42
C MET A 116 16.88 -29.27 -15.46
N SER A 117 16.77 -30.54 -15.07
CA SER A 117 16.15 -31.59 -15.87
C SER A 117 14.67 -31.31 -16.10
N ASP A 118 14.22 -31.47 -17.34
CA ASP A 118 12.89 -31.07 -17.80
C ASP A 118 12.36 -32.06 -18.81
N ASN A 119 11.20 -32.65 -18.53
CA ASN A 119 10.52 -33.59 -19.42
C ASN A 119 9.88 -32.89 -20.63
N TYR A 120 9.83 -31.56 -20.62
CA TYR A 120 9.20 -30.70 -21.62
C TYR A 120 10.14 -29.54 -22.01
N PRO A 121 11.34 -29.85 -22.54
CA PRO A 121 12.41 -28.87 -22.72
C PRO A 121 12.08 -27.76 -23.74
N ASN A 122 11.07 -27.97 -24.58
CA ASN A 122 10.57 -27.01 -25.57
C ASN A 122 9.40 -26.16 -25.03
N GLY A 123 9.06 -26.27 -23.74
CA GLY A 123 7.96 -25.54 -23.10
C GLY A 123 6.63 -26.29 -23.13
N ASP A 124 5.55 -25.52 -23.07
CA ASP A 124 4.17 -26.02 -23.00
C ASP A 124 3.77 -26.87 -24.22
N ARG A 125 3.03 -27.97 -23.99
CA ARG A 125 2.62 -28.90 -25.06
C ARG A 125 1.56 -28.33 -26.00
N GLU A 126 0.75 -27.39 -25.53
CA GLU A 126 -0.28 -26.73 -26.34
C GLU A 126 0.27 -25.50 -27.08
N GLY A 127 1.57 -25.22 -26.95
CA GLY A 127 2.24 -24.09 -27.60
C GLY A 127 1.92 -22.75 -26.95
N ILE A 128 1.49 -22.75 -25.68
CA ILE A 128 1.25 -21.52 -24.92
C ILE A 128 2.61 -20.90 -24.55
N THR A 129 2.80 -19.64 -24.93
CA THR A 129 4.07 -18.93 -24.75
C THR A 129 3.98 -17.86 -23.66
N HIS A 130 5.12 -17.52 -23.04
CA HIS A 130 5.16 -16.43 -22.06
C HIS A 130 4.82 -15.10 -22.71
N GLU A 131 5.18 -14.87 -23.98
CA GLU A 131 4.85 -13.66 -24.72
C GLU A 131 3.33 -13.46 -24.82
N GLN A 132 2.59 -14.51 -25.16
CA GLN A 132 1.12 -14.48 -25.17
C GLN A 132 0.56 -14.18 -23.79
N MET A 133 1.11 -14.79 -22.73
CA MET A 133 0.62 -14.58 -21.37
C MET A 133 0.92 -13.16 -20.88
N MET A 134 2.11 -12.62 -21.13
CA MET A 134 2.47 -11.26 -20.73
C MET A 134 1.67 -10.21 -21.51
N ALA A 135 1.36 -10.46 -22.79
CA ALA A 135 0.42 -9.64 -23.55
C ALA A 135 -0.98 -9.65 -22.90
N ASN A 136 -1.47 -10.82 -22.47
CA ASN A 136 -2.75 -10.93 -21.78
C ASN A 136 -2.78 -10.23 -20.41
N VAL A 137 -1.69 -10.30 -19.65
CA VAL A 137 -1.49 -9.53 -18.41
C VAL A 137 -1.61 -8.04 -18.70
N LYS A 138 -0.91 -7.56 -19.75
CA LYS A 138 -0.95 -6.15 -20.18
C LYS A 138 -2.33 -5.70 -20.64
N ASP A 139 -2.98 -6.46 -21.52
CA ASP A 139 -4.29 -6.11 -22.10
C ASP A 139 -5.40 -6.05 -21.04
N ARG A 140 -5.26 -6.83 -19.97
CA ARG A 140 -6.19 -6.82 -18.84
C ARG A 140 -5.77 -5.89 -17.71
N GLU A 141 -4.59 -5.28 -17.81
CA GLU A 141 -3.99 -4.48 -16.75
C GLU A 141 -3.93 -5.23 -15.40
N VAL A 142 -3.54 -6.50 -15.45
CA VAL A 142 -3.41 -7.33 -14.26
C VAL A 142 -2.15 -6.93 -13.50
N ASP A 143 -2.34 -6.61 -12.22
CA ASP A 143 -1.25 -6.44 -11.27
C ASP A 143 -0.70 -7.81 -10.87
N TYR A 144 0.50 -8.12 -11.34
CA TYR A 144 1.09 -9.45 -11.24
C TYR A 144 2.15 -9.51 -10.14
N TRP A 145 1.89 -10.31 -9.11
CA TRP A 145 2.82 -10.66 -8.05
C TRP A 145 3.26 -12.11 -8.11
N PHE A 146 4.56 -12.33 -7.98
CA PHE A 146 5.20 -13.63 -7.88
C PHE A 146 5.77 -13.85 -6.47
N GLY A 147 5.20 -14.78 -5.73
CA GLY A 147 5.70 -15.21 -4.43
C GLY A 147 6.66 -16.38 -4.61
N TYR A 148 7.96 -16.16 -4.41
CA TYR A 148 8.91 -17.27 -4.45
C TYR A 148 8.92 -18.02 -3.12
N ILE A 149 9.04 -19.35 -3.19
CA ILE A 149 9.41 -20.19 -2.03
C ILE A 149 10.91 -20.48 -2.09
N ASN A 150 11.43 -20.78 -3.29
CA ASN A 150 12.86 -20.89 -3.55
C ASN A 150 13.26 -19.95 -4.70
N ARG A 151 13.85 -18.83 -4.33
CA ARG A 151 14.21 -17.76 -5.26
C ARG A 151 15.19 -18.21 -6.35
N GLY A 152 16.22 -18.97 -5.98
CA GLY A 152 17.27 -19.38 -6.91
C GLY A 152 16.79 -20.23 -8.08
N ASN A 153 15.68 -20.96 -7.90
CA ASN A 153 15.09 -21.80 -8.94
C ASN A 153 14.26 -21.01 -9.96
N THR A 154 13.73 -19.85 -9.57
CA THR A 154 12.65 -19.15 -10.29
C THR A 154 13.10 -17.79 -10.86
N ASP A 155 14.21 -17.22 -10.40
CA ASP A 155 14.72 -15.91 -10.84
C ASP A 155 14.89 -15.81 -12.36
N LYS A 156 15.45 -16.84 -13.02
CA LYS A 156 15.68 -16.83 -14.48
C LYS A 156 14.35 -16.76 -15.25
N MET A 157 13.35 -17.53 -14.84
CA MET A 157 12.00 -17.50 -15.40
C MET A 157 11.38 -16.11 -15.24
N ILE A 158 11.40 -15.56 -14.02
CA ILE A 158 10.77 -14.27 -13.72
C ILE A 158 11.48 -13.12 -14.42
N SER A 159 12.81 -13.16 -14.57
CA SER A 159 13.55 -12.20 -15.38
C SER A 159 13.04 -12.18 -16.82
N ILE A 160 12.89 -13.36 -17.45
CA ILE A 160 12.39 -13.48 -18.83
C ILE A 160 10.96 -12.94 -18.94
N PHE A 161 10.08 -13.30 -18.00
CA PHE A 161 8.71 -12.81 -18.01
C PHE A 161 8.64 -11.29 -17.82
N ASN A 162 9.47 -10.74 -16.92
CA ASN A 162 9.56 -9.31 -16.69
C ASN A 162 10.08 -8.55 -17.91
N ASP A 163 11.14 -9.03 -18.54
CA ASP A 163 11.69 -8.41 -19.75
C ASP A 163 10.65 -8.40 -20.89
N CYS A 164 9.86 -9.46 -21.01
CA CYS A 164 8.76 -9.50 -21.94
C CYS A 164 7.64 -8.51 -21.56
N LEU A 165 7.17 -8.53 -20.32
CA LEU A 165 6.09 -7.68 -19.83
C LEU A 165 6.43 -6.19 -19.95
N GLN A 166 7.65 -5.82 -19.60
CA GLN A 166 8.15 -4.46 -19.74
C GLN A 166 8.19 -4.01 -21.20
N ARG A 167 8.65 -4.87 -22.13
CA ARG A 167 8.63 -4.56 -23.56
C ARG A 167 7.22 -4.36 -24.09
N VAL A 168 6.28 -5.26 -23.79
CA VAL A 168 4.90 -5.15 -24.32
C VAL A 168 4.07 -4.06 -23.66
N SER A 169 4.42 -3.66 -22.43
CA SER A 169 3.71 -2.63 -21.66
C SER A 169 4.34 -1.24 -21.75
N ASN A 170 5.39 -1.04 -22.56
CA ASN A 170 6.19 0.18 -22.59
C ASN A 170 6.70 0.58 -21.19
N GLN A 171 7.32 -0.37 -20.47
CA GLN A 171 7.88 -0.22 -19.12
C GLN A 171 6.87 0.09 -18.01
N ARG A 172 5.56 0.08 -18.32
CA ARG A 172 4.51 0.42 -17.34
C ARG A 172 4.25 -0.69 -16.32
N LEU A 173 4.35 -1.95 -16.73
CA LEU A 173 4.03 -3.10 -15.89
C LEU A 173 5.28 -3.92 -15.60
N LEU A 174 5.34 -4.45 -14.37
CA LEU A 174 6.37 -5.37 -13.92
C LEU A 174 5.77 -6.39 -12.96
N ILE A 175 6.26 -7.62 -13.02
CA ILE A 175 5.98 -8.70 -12.08
C ILE A 175 6.77 -8.43 -10.81
N ARG A 176 6.05 -8.12 -9.74
CA ARG A 176 6.63 -7.82 -8.43
C ARG A 176 6.87 -9.12 -7.68
N GLN A 177 7.93 -9.17 -6.89
CA GLN A 177 8.30 -10.39 -6.18
C GLN A 177 8.17 -10.20 -4.67
N PHE A 178 7.85 -11.27 -3.97
CA PHE A 178 7.82 -11.33 -2.51
C PHE A 178 8.20 -12.72 -2.01
N ASP A 179 8.63 -12.83 -0.75
CA ASP A 179 8.90 -14.12 -0.12
C ASP A 179 7.59 -14.76 0.35
N ALA A 180 7.17 -15.83 -0.34
CA ALA A 180 5.93 -16.52 0.00
C ALA A 180 6.01 -17.29 1.33
N MET A 181 7.20 -17.51 1.87
CA MET A 181 7.39 -18.08 3.20
C MET A 181 7.11 -17.06 4.32
N GLN A 182 6.91 -15.78 3.98
CA GLN A 182 6.53 -14.71 4.91
C GLN A 182 5.05 -14.31 4.71
N PRO A 183 4.12 -14.75 5.59
CA PRO A 183 2.69 -14.46 5.44
C PRO A 183 2.34 -12.96 5.42
N THR A 184 3.17 -12.12 6.05
CA THR A 184 3.02 -10.67 6.05
C THR A 184 3.22 -10.07 4.65
N GLU A 185 4.12 -10.64 3.84
CA GLU A 185 4.41 -10.14 2.50
C GLU A 185 3.31 -10.50 1.49
N VAL A 186 2.70 -11.69 1.62
CA VAL A 186 1.53 -12.10 0.84
C VAL A 186 0.37 -11.13 1.06
N ARG A 187 0.13 -10.71 2.31
CA ARG A 187 -0.92 -9.72 2.61
C ARG A 187 -0.56 -8.35 2.05
N ALA A 188 0.70 -7.93 2.19
CA ALA A 188 1.15 -6.63 1.73
C ALA A 188 1.04 -6.47 0.21
N SER A 189 1.32 -7.52 -0.57
CA SER A 189 1.22 -7.48 -2.05
C SER A 189 -0.22 -7.22 -2.54
N VAL A 190 -1.20 -7.95 -2.00
CA VAL A 190 -2.62 -7.75 -2.32
C VAL A 190 -3.07 -6.35 -1.89
N HIS A 191 -2.70 -5.93 -0.67
CA HIS A 191 -3.08 -4.63 -0.15
C HIS A 191 -2.53 -3.46 -0.99
N ARG A 192 -1.25 -3.54 -1.41
CA ARG A 192 -0.62 -2.54 -2.29
C ARG A 192 -1.35 -2.41 -3.62
N SER A 193 -1.68 -3.53 -4.25
CA SER A 193 -2.34 -3.57 -5.56
C SER A 193 -3.73 -2.95 -5.53
N VAL A 194 -4.53 -3.32 -4.52
CA VAL A 194 -5.89 -2.80 -4.35
C VAL A 194 -5.85 -1.31 -4.04
N SER A 195 -4.94 -0.89 -3.15
CA SER A 195 -4.79 0.52 -2.79
C SER A 195 -4.43 1.38 -3.99
N ALA A 196 -3.45 0.96 -4.79
CA ALA A 196 -3.03 1.68 -6.00
C ALA A 196 -4.18 1.84 -7.01
N SER A 197 -4.99 0.80 -7.18
CA SER A 197 -6.15 0.83 -8.08
C SER A 197 -7.29 1.72 -7.58
N ILE A 198 -7.54 1.77 -6.26
CA ILE A 198 -8.54 2.66 -5.67
C ILE A 198 -8.18 4.12 -5.98
N TYR A 199 -6.90 4.46 -5.82
CA TYR A 199 -6.38 5.81 -6.02
C TYR A 199 -6.37 6.25 -7.50
N GLY A 200 -6.22 5.33 -8.44
CA GLY A 200 -6.25 5.62 -9.88
C GLY A 200 -7.65 5.69 -10.52
N SER A 201 -8.72 5.31 -9.79
CA SER A 201 -10.05 5.12 -10.38
C SER A 201 -10.79 6.43 -10.74
N GLN A 202 -11.59 6.43 -11.80
CA GLN A 202 -12.46 7.57 -12.17
C GLN A 202 -13.56 7.83 -11.11
N ALA A 203 -13.92 6.83 -10.29
CA ALA A 203 -14.79 6.98 -9.12
C ALA A 203 -14.16 7.89 -8.06
N ALA A 204 -12.84 7.80 -7.87
CA ALA A 204 -12.09 8.68 -6.97
C ALA A 204 -12.22 10.16 -7.38
N LYS A 205 -12.30 10.46 -8.69
CA LYS A 205 -12.49 11.84 -9.18
C LYS A 205 -13.87 12.42 -8.85
N ASN A 206 -14.88 11.57 -8.60
CA ASN A 206 -16.27 11.96 -8.33
C ASN A 206 -16.63 11.96 -6.83
N ALA A 207 -15.70 11.63 -5.94
CA ALA A 207 -15.93 11.65 -4.51
C ALA A 207 -16.31 13.04 -4.01
N ARG A 208 -17.34 13.11 -3.17
CA ARG A 208 -17.91 14.35 -2.69
C ARG A 208 -16.92 15.06 -1.76
N LEU A 209 -16.59 16.31 -2.10
CA LEU A 209 -15.83 17.19 -1.21
C LEU A 209 -16.70 17.55 0.01
N ARG A 210 -16.13 17.42 1.21
CA ARG A 210 -16.75 17.89 2.46
C ARG A 210 -16.97 19.39 2.35
N LYS A 211 -18.09 19.89 2.90
CA LYS A 211 -18.31 21.32 3.06
C LYS A 211 -17.65 21.77 4.37
N TYR A 212 -16.84 22.81 4.33
CA TYR A 212 -16.15 23.36 5.49
C TYR A 212 -16.01 24.88 5.37
N LYS A 213 -15.69 25.51 6.49
CA LYS A 213 -15.28 26.91 6.58
C LYS A 213 -13.99 26.95 7.38
N ILE A 214 -13.00 27.70 6.91
CA ILE A 214 -11.74 27.89 7.66
C ILE A 214 -11.99 28.83 8.83
N ASP A 215 -11.52 28.44 10.01
CA ASP A 215 -11.48 29.25 11.22
C ASP A 215 -10.07 29.18 11.84
N SER A 216 -9.24 30.18 11.53
CA SER A 216 -7.85 30.24 11.98
C SER A 216 -7.69 30.63 13.46
N THR A 217 -8.80 30.78 14.20
CA THR A 217 -8.76 31.21 15.60
C THR A 217 -8.23 30.08 16.47
N ILE A 218 -7.13 30.32 17.18
CA ILE A 218 -6.61 29.37 18.16
C ILE A 218 -7.62 29.29 19.33
N PRO A 219 -8.21 28.12 19.60
CA PRO A 219 -9.21 27.99 20.64
C PRO A 219 -8.58 28.04 22.03
N GLU A 220 -9.33 28.50 23.02
CA GLU A 220 -9.00 28.21 24.41
C GLU A 220 -9.14 26.70 24.64
N TRP A 221 -8.02 26.01 24.88
CA TRP A 221 -7.96 24.54 24.91
C TRP A 221 -8.91 23.86 25.92
N HIS A 222 -9.30 24.58 26.98
CA HIS A 222 -10.21 24.07 28.03
C HIS A 222 -11.68 24.47 27.80
N SER A 223 -11.97 25.25 26.76
CA SER A 223 -13.29 25.75 26.40
C SER A 223 -14.29 24.64 26.09
N THR A 224 -15.58 24.98 26.19
CA THR A 224 -16.73 24.19 25.71
C THR A 224 -16.97 24.33 24.20
N SER A 225 -16.26 25.25 23.52
CA SER A 225 -16.33 25.42 22.07
C SER A 225 -15.70 24.28 21.27
N LEU A 226 -14.86 23.47 21.91
CA LEU A 226 -14.33 22.24 21.34
C LEU A 226 -15.28 21.07 21.67
N ILE A 227 -15.57 20.24 20.67
CA ILE A 227 -16.49 19.10 20.78
C ILE A 227 -15.72 17.90 21.35
N GLU A 228 -16.20 17.36 22.46
CA GLU A 228 -15.61 16.16 23.07
C GLU A 228 -15.98 14.91 22.25
N ASN A 229 -14.99 14.07 22.01
CA ASN A 229 -15.06 12.85 21.23
C ASN A 229 -14.35 11.72 21.97
N TYR A 230 -14.81 10.50 21.71
CA TYR A 230 -14.20 9.27 22.20
C TYR A 230 -13.85 8.36 21.02
N GLY A 231 -12.73 7.66 21.13
CA GLY A 231 -12.29 6.76 20.07
C GLY A 231 -11.27 5.73 20.55
N GLN A 232 -10.80 4.97 19.58
CA GLN A 232 -9.77 3.96 19.71
C GLN A 232 -8.55 4.41 18.90
N LYS A 233 -7.43 4.62 19.58
CA LYS A 233 -6.19 5.15 19.02
C LYS A 233 -5.21 4.03 18.73
N THR A 234 -4.77 3.93 17.49
CA THR A 234 -3.61 3.12 17.09
C THR A 234 -2.38 4.02 17.14
N PRO A 235 -1.41 3.73 18.03
CA PRO A 235 -0.24 4.59 18.20
C PRO A 235 0.75 4.46 17.03
N ALA A 236 1.59 5.48 16.88
CA ALA A 236 2.74 5.42 15.97
C ALA A 236 3.62 4.20 16.25
N VAL A 237 4.15 3.59 15.20
CA VAL A 237 5.17 2.55 15.32
C VAL A 237 6.52 3.24 15.52
N GLY A 238 7.29 2.77 16.51
CA GLY A 238 8.63 3.29 16.79
C GLY A 238 9.61 3.08 15.62
N ILE A 239 10.82 3.63 15.75
CA ILE A 239 11.89 3.46 14.76
C ILE A 239 12.14 1.96 14.54
N LYS A 240 12.05 1.53 13.28
CA LYS A 240 12.40 0.17 12.85
C LYS A 240 13.77 0.17 12.20
N SER A 241 14.38 -0.98 11.97
CA SER A 241 15.58 -1.00 11.12
C SER A 241 15.18 -0.74 9.66
N LEU A 242 16.09 -0.18 8.86
CA LEU A 242 15.83 0.01 7.43
C LEU A 242 15.57 -1.31 6.69
N TYR A 243 16.11 -2.43 7.20
CA TYR A 243 15.83 -3.76 6.69
C TYR A 243 14.36 -4.16 6.91
N ASP A 244 13.82 -3.88 8.10
CA ASP A 244 12.42 -4.19 8.43
C ASP A 244 11.43 -3.43 7.55
N LEU A 245 11.79 -2.24 7.07
CA LEU A 245 10.95 -1.46 6.15
C LEU A 245 10.76 -2.13 4.78
N GLN A 246 11.73 -2.93 4.33
CA GLN A 246 11.66 -3.60 3.03
C GLN A 246 10.65 -4.76 3.04
N ALA A 247 10.37 -5.35 4.21
CA ALA A 247 9.38 -6.43 4.38
C ALA A 247 7.92 -5.93 4.42
N GLY A 248 7.70 -4.61 4.39
CA GLY A 248 6.39 -3.99 4.56
C GLY A 248 6.00 -3.83 6.02
N LEU A 249 5.37 -2.69 6.35
CA LEU A 249 4.91 -2.41 7.71
C LEU A 249 3.42 -2.74 7.83
N LEU A 250 3.10 -3.69 8.69
CA LEU A 250 1.76 -3.75 9.26
C LEU A 250 1.81 -3.01 10.61
N PRO A 251 0.82 -2.15 10.94
CA PRO A 251 0.71 -1.61 12.27
C PRO A 251 0.63 -2.77 13.27
N GLU A 252 1.66 -2.94 14.08
CA GLU A 252 1.66 -3.90 15.17
C GLU A 252 0.92 -3.28 16.36
N GLN A 253 -0.05 -4.03 16.92
CA GLN A 253 -0.44 -3.98 18.34
C GLN A 253 -1.51 -2.90 18.72
N PRO A 254 -2.20 -3.06 19.87
CA PRO A 254 -3.64 -2.84 20.05
C PRO A 254 -4.08 -1.38 20.05
N THR A 255 -5.37 -1.16 19.77
CA THR A 255 -5.99 0.14 19.94
C THR A 255 -6.13 0.50 21.42
N ILE A 256 -5.82 1.75 21.76
CA ILE A 256 -5.90 2.30 23.11
C ILE A 256 -7.09 3.29 23.16
N PRO A 257 -7.99 3.20 24.16
CA PRO A 257 -9.02 4.21 24.36
C PRO A 257 -8.44 5.62 24.46
N VAL A 258 -9.05 6.57 23.77
CA VAL A 258 -8.68 7.99 23.84
C VAL A 258 -9.93 8.86 23.95
N THR A 259 -9.85 9.89 24.78
CA THR A 259 -10.84 10.97 24.81
C THR A 259 -10.14 12.27 24.43
N PHE A 260 -10.72 13.01 23.50
CA PHE A 260 -10.13 14.23 22.97
C PHE A 260 -11.21 15.24 22.61
N LYS A 261 -10.85 16.51 22.55
CA LYS A 261 -11.72 17.56 22.02
C LYS A 261 -11.26 17.98 20.63
N CYS A 262 -12.20 18.32 19.74
CA CYS A 262 -11.94 18.75 18.36
C CYS A 262 -12.70 20.05 18.05
N ALA A 263 -12.06 20.99 17.35
CA ALA A 263 -12.74 22.18 16.86
C ALA A 263 -13.82 21.83 15.82
N PRO A 264 -14.95 22.56 15.77
CA PRO A 264 -16.00 22.31 14.80
C PRO A 264 -15.59 22.63 13.36
N ASN A 265 -14.64 23.55 13.18
CA ASN A 265 -14.15 24.01 11.89
C ASN A 265 -12.64 23.78 11.78
N PRO A 266 -12.13 23.43 10.59
CA PRO A 266 -10.69 23.36 10.36
C PRO A 266 -10.07 24.76 10.39
N PHE A 267 -8.85 24.88 10.90
CA PHE A 267 -8.08 26.13 10.91
C PHE A 267 -7.14 26.26 9.71
N ALA A 268 -6.82 25.13 9.07
CA ALA A 268 -6.01 25.06 7.87
C ALA A 268 -6.44 23.89 6.98
N GLU A 269 -5.91 23.86 5.76
CA GLU A 269 -6.10 22.75 4.84
C GLU A 269 -4.79 22.40 4.12
N GLY A 270 -4.55 21.10 3.94
CA GLY A 270 -3.50 20.58 3.06
C GLY A 270 -4.02 20.39 1.63
N SER A 271 -3.29 19.65 0.80
CA SER A 271 -3.79 19.22 -0.52
C SER A 271 -5.03 18.33 -0.37
N GLU A 272 -4.92 17.28 0.44
CA GLU A 272 -5.94 16.23 0.57
C GLU A 272 -6.66 16.21 1.93
N CYS A 273 -6.20 17.02 2.91
CA CYS A 273 -6.73 17.00 4.27
C CYS A 273 -7.22 18.36 4.79
N LEU A 274 -8.13 18.30 5.75
CA LEU A 274 -8.59 19.40 6.59
C LEU A 274 -7.91 19.26 7.96
N VAL A 275 -7.47 20.38 8.53
CA VAL A 275 -6.65 20.42 9.74
C VAL A 275 -7.40 21.17 10.84
N TYR A 276 -7.64 20.50 11.95
CA TYR A 276 -8.45 20.99 13.08
C TYR A 276 -7.59 21.14 14.33
N HIS A 277 -7.89 22.16 15.12
CA HIS A 277 -7.36 22.26 16.47
C HIS A 277 -7.99 21.16 17.34
N GLY A 278 -7.16 20.48 18.13
CA GLY A 278 -7.61 19.44 19.03
C GLY A 278 -6.92 19.52 20.39
N TYR A 279 -7.50 18.83 21.38
CA TYR A 279 -6.92 18.71 22.71
C TYR A 279 -7.07 17.28 23.21
N ASP A 280 -5.95 16.64 23.53
CA ASP A 280 -5.93 15.30 24.10
C ASP A 280 -6.22 15.40 25.60
N LEU A 281 -7.37 14.89 26.03
CA LEU A 281 -7.80 14.95 27.44
C LEU A 281 -7.06 13.92 28.29
N THR A 282 -6.59 12.83 27.67
CA THR A 282 -5.83 11.78 28.35
C THR A 282 -4.45 12.30 28.75
N ASN A 283 -3.74 12.93 27.82
CA ASN A 283 -2.36 13.42 28.05
C ASN A 283 -2.27 14.93 28.34
N LYS A 284 -3.40 15.64 28.36
CA LYS A 284 -3.50 17.08 28.66
C LYS A 284 -2.58 17.94 27.78
N ARG A 285 -2.68 17.77 26.46
CA ARG A 285 -1.85 18.50 25.49
C ARG A 285 -2.62 18.96 24.27
N ALA A 286 -2.19 20.09 23.70
CA ALA A 286 -2.68 20.60 22.43
C ALA A 286 -2.23 19.69 21.27
N MET A 287 -3.15 19.44 20.34
CA MET A 287 -2.99 18.49 19.25
C MET A 287 -3.55 19.09 17.96
N VAL A 288 -3.19 18.49 16.84
CA VAL A 288 -3.80 18.68 15.54
C VAL A 288 -4.53 17.40 15.17
N LEU A 289 -5.74 17.56 14.65
CA LEU A 289 -6.54 16.48 14.10
C LEU A 289 -6.69 16.70 12.61
N LYS A 290 -6.36 15.71 11.78
CA LYS A 290 -6.52 15.79 10.33
C LYS A 290 -7.54 14.78 9.83
N LYS A 291 -8.32 15.22 8.85
CA LYS A 291 -9.33 14.41 8.18
C LYS A 291 -9.24 14.61 6.67
N TYR A 292 -9.44 13.57 5.88
CA TYR A 292 -9.47 13.72 4.42
C TYR A 292 -10.64 14.61 3.96
N LYS A 293 -10.38 15.46 2.95
CA LYS A 293 -11.34 16.42 2.38
C LYS A 293 -12.50 15.75 1.67
N ARG A 294 -12.32 14.53 1.17
CA ARG A 294 -13.31 13.79 0.39
C ARG A 294 -13.97 12.72 1.25
N ASP A 295 -15.29 12.62 1.13
CA ASP A 295 -16.06 11.50 1.64
C ASP A 295 -15.96 10.31 0.66
N GLY A 296 -16.24 9.09 1.15
CA GLY A 296 -16.16 7.85 0.36
C GLY A 296 -15.11 6.89 0.90
N ALA A 297 -15.36 5.58 0.78
CA ALA A 297 -14.46 4.55 1.32
C ALA A 297 -13.08 4.58 0.63
N GLU A 298 -13.00 5.12 -0.58
CA GLU A 298 -11.79 5.25 -1.38
C GLU A 298 -10.81 6.33 -0.87
N PHE A 299 -11.31 7.39 -0.19
CA PHE A 299 -10.47 8.46 0.39
C PHE A 299 -10.49 8.48 1.92
N ASN A 300 -11.55 7.93 2.53
CA ASN A 300 -11.82 8.05 3.95
C ASN A 300 -12.16 6.68 4.56
N SER A 301 -11.28 5.70 4.35
CA SER A 301 -11.29 4.39 5.02
C SER A 301 -10.18 4.31 6.07
N LEU A 302 -10.34 3.42 7.05
CA LEU A 302 -9.31 3.15 8.05
C LEU A 302 -7.93 2.86 7.42
N ASP A 303 -7.89 2.14 6.29
CA ASP A 303 -6.65 1.82 5.57
C ASP A 303 -5.92 3.07 5.07
N CYS A 304 -6.66 4.10 4.61
CA CYS A 304 -6.08 5.38 4.19
C CYS A 304 -5.40 6.10 5.37
N TYR A 305 -5.97 6.01 6.57
CA TYR A 305 -5.38 6.61 7.77
C TYR A 305 -4.24 5.74 8.33
N MET A 306 -4.36 4.42 8.33
CA MET A 306 -3.29 3.51 8.78
C MET A 306 -2.03 3.63 7.93
N ARG A 307 -2.18 3.95 6.64
CA ARG A 307 -1.06 4.26 5.75
C ARG A 307 -0.26 5.48 6.22
N GLU A 308 -0.89 6.45 6.87
CA GLU A 308 -0.16 7.60 7.43
C GLU A 308 0.80 7.18 8.55
N ILE A 309 0.44 6.17 9.35
CA ILE A 309 1.36 5.57 10.33
C ILE A 309 2.54 4.92 9.60
N GLU A 310 2.29 4.14 8.55
CA GLU A 310 3.35 3.49 7.74
C GLU A 310 4.30 4.53 7.16
N VAL A 311 3.78 5.52 6.42
CA VAL A 311 4.56 6.60 5.79
C VAL A 311 5.33 7.38 6.84
N ARG A 312 4.71 7.74 7.97
CA ARG A 312 5.39 8.47 9.06
C ARG A 312 6.48 7.65 9.73
N THR A 313 6.28 6.33 9.87
CA THR A 313 7.27 5.42 10.45
C THR A 313 8.50 5.30 9.54
N ILE A 314 8.28 5.15 8.23
CA ILE A 314 9.34 5.15 7.21
C ILE A 314 10.11 6.46 7.29
N TYR A 315 9.41 7.60 7.28
CA TYR A 315 10.02 8.92 7.36
C TYR A 315 10.88 9.12 8.61
N THR A 316 10.33 8.77 9.78
CA THR A 316 11.03 8.86 11.06
C THR A 316 12.28 7.98 11.07
N THR A 317 12.19 6.78 10.49
CA THR A 317 13.32 5.85 10.40
C THR A 317 14.44 6.40 9.53
N TYR A 318 14.13 6.90 8.33
CA TYR A 318 15.13 7.53 7.47
C TYR A 318 15.74 8.79 8.11
N ALA A 319 14.92 9.64 8.74
CA ALA A 319 15.42 10.84 9.43
C ALA A 319 16.37 10.47 10.58
N SER A 320 16.02 9.45 11.37
CA SER A 320 16.89 8.92 12.41
C SER A 320 18.21 8.39 11.85
N HIS A 321 18.17 7.59 10.80
CA HIS A 321 19.39 7.09 10.15
C HIS A 321 20.25 8.24 9.62
N PHE A 322 19.64 9.20 8.92
CA PHE A 322 20.33 10.37 8.37
C PHE A 322 21.03 11.19 9.46
N ASN A 323 20.35 11.42 10.59
CA ASN A 323 20.93 12.14 11.72
C ASN A 323 22.16 11.45 12.33
N ASN A 324 22.24 10.13 12.23
CA ASN A 324 23.32 9.32 12.82
C ASN A 324 24.45 9.01 11.82
N LEU A 325 24.42 9.54 10.60
CA LEU A 325 25.48 9.34 9.63
C LEU A 325 26.75 10.07 10.05
N LYS A 326 27.86 9.33 10.15
CA LYS A 326 29.19 9.89 10.44
C LYS A 326 29.68 10.84 9.34
N THR A 327 29.19 10.69 8.12
CA THR A 327 29.52 11.54 6.97
C THR A 327 28.69 12.82 6.90
N LYS A 328 27.68 12.99 7.76
CA LYS A 328 26.88 14.22 7.82
C LYS A 328 27.78 15.38 8.30
N PRO A 329 27.78 16.55 7.64
CA PRO A 329 28.61 17.67 8.05
C PRO A 329 28.37 18.06 9.53
N PRO A 330 29.44 18.29 10.32
CA PRO A 330 29.30 18.71 11.72
C PRO A 330 28.46 19.99 11.85
N GLY A 331 27.61 20.05 12.87
CA GLY A 331 26.74 21.21 13.11
C GLY A 331 25.48 21.26 12.23
N SER A 332 25.27 20.29 11.33
CA SER A 332 24.01 20.18 10.58
C SER A 332 22.82 20.00 11.51
N ALA A 333 21.71 20.70 11.22
CA ALA A 333 20.48 20.58 11.99
C ALA A 333 19.98 19.13 12.10
N ARG A 334 19.43 18.76 13.26
CA ARG A 334 18.79 17.47 13.47
C ARG A 334 17.41 17.47 12.82
N LEU A 335 17.07 16.42 12.06
CA LEU A 335 15.73 16.27 11.49
C LEU A 335 14.84 15.50 12.46
N GLU A 336 13.74 16.10 12.90
CA GLU A 336 12.81 15.48 13.86
C GLU A 336 11.46 15.31 13.20
N VAL A 337 10.95 14.09 13.09
CA VAL A 337 9.65 13.82 12.47
C VAL A 337 8.61 13.68 13.56
N ILE A 338 7.50 14.42 13.48
CA ILE A 338 6.45 14.29 14.50
C ILE A 338 5.69 12.97 14.34
N PRO A 339 5.51 12.19 15.42
CA PRO A 339 4.74 10.95 15.35
C PRO A 339 3.25 11.24 15.09
N VAL A 340 2.58 10.28 14.46
CA VAL A 340 1.14 10.33 14.22
C VAL A 340 0.46 9.12 14.83
N ASP A 341 -0.68 9.37 15.46
CA ASP A 341 -1.59 8.33 15.89
C ASP A 341 -2.83 8.35 14.98
N VAL A 342 -3.45 7.19 14.75
CA VAL A 342 -4.74 7.11 14.03
C VAL A 342 -5.85 6.84 15.02
N VAL A 343 -6.88 7.67 15.01
CA VAL A 343 -8.03 7.54 15.90
C VAL A 343 -9.25 7.10 15.11
N SER A 344 -9.86 5.99 15.53
CA SER A 344 -11.16 5.51 15.05
C SER A 344 -12.26 5.89 16.03
N CYS A 345 -13.24 6.67 15.57
CA CYS A 345 -14.40 7.09 16.34
C CYS A 345 -15.65 6.26 15.96
N PRO A 346 -16.66 6.17 16.86
CA PRO A 346 -17.96 5.63 16.52
C PRO A 346 -18.57 6.35 15.31
N GLY A 347 -19.19 5.61 14.39
CA GLY A 347 -19.81 6.18 13.18
C GLY A 347 -18.89 6.30 11.96
N GLN A 348 -17.76 5.58 11.94
CA GLN A 348 -16.78 5.55 10.82
C GLN A 348 -16.05 6.88 10.56
N ASP A 349 -15.88 7.69 11.61
CA ASP A 349 -14.99 8.84 11.55
C ASP A 349 -13.59 8.46 11.98
N TYR A 350 -12.61 8.90 11.20
CA TYR A 350 -11.19 8.67 11.45
C TYR A 350 -10.45 10.01 11.51
N TYR A 351 -9.42 10.07 12.34
CA TYR A 351 -8.53 11.22 12.45
C TYR A 351 -7.07 10.78 12.48
N ILE A 352 -6.21 11.56 11.82
CA ILE A 352 -4.78 11.57 12.13
C ILE A 352 -4.61 12.53 13.31
N MET A 353 -4.00 12.08 14.39
CA MET A 353 -3.72 12.87 15.59
C MET A 353 -2.22 13.08 15.71
N GLU A 354 -1.78 14.34 15.68
CA GLU A 354 -0.36 14.71 15.80
C GLU A 354 -0.17 15.93 16.70
N THR A 355 1.04 16.14 17.21
CA THR A 355 1.34 17.27 18.10
C THR A 355 1.12 18.61 17.39
N PHE A 356 0.46 19.55 18.09
CA PHE A 356 0.36 20.92 17.59
C PHE A 356 1.74 21.57 17.57
N LEU A 357 2.19 21.97 16.39
CA LEU A 357 3.42 22.72 16.20
C LEU A 357 3.14 24.21 16.37
N GLY A 358 3.79 24.83 17.35
CA GLY A 358 3.82 26.29 17.47
C GLY A 358 4.82 26.88 16.47
N GLY A 359 4.39 27.88 15.70
CA GLY A 359 5.22 28.55 14.69
C GLY A 359 4.59 28.51 13.30
N GLU A 360 5.23 29.18 12.35
CA GLU A 360 4.81 29.16 10.95
C GLU A 360 5.39 27.91 10.28
N VAL A 361 4.52 27.08 9.70
CA VAL A 361 4.93 25.86 8.99
C VAL A 361 5.39 26.26 7.60
N GLU A 362 6.67 26.03 7.28
CA GLU A 362 7.25 26.27 5.97
C GLU A 362 7.29 24.98 5.15
N LYS A 363 6.96 25.09 3.84
CA LYS A 363 7.16 24.01 2.86
C LYS A 363 8.50 24.20 2.15
N TYR A 364 9.46 23.34 2.45
CA TYR A 364 10.83 23.37 1.91
C TYR A 364 10.94 22.73 0.52
N SER A 365 10.07 21.76 0.24
CA SER A 365 9.92 21.16 -1.09
C SER A 365 8.50 20.64 -1.26
N ASN A 366 8.02 20.45 -2.49
CA ASN A 366 6.78 19.73 -2.75
C ASN A 366 7.02 18.35 -3.37
N ASN A 367 5.95 17.57 -3.54
CA ASN A 367 5.98 16.28 -4.20
C ASN A 367 6.07 16.35 -5.75
N ALA A 368 6.16 17.55 -6.33
CA ALA A 368 6.24 17.79 -7.78
C ALA A 368 7.57 18.46 -8.19
N GLY A 369 8.61 18.34 -7.36
CA GLY A 369 9.97 18.81 -7.67
C GLY A 369 10.24 20.30 -7.46
N VAL A 370 9.30 21.06 -6.86
CA VAL A 370 9.55 22.46 -6.48
C VAL A 370 10.35 22.48 -5.17
N VAL A 371 11.40 23.31 -5.12
CA VAL A 371 12.27 23.49 -3.96
C VAL A 371 12.21 24.95 -3.50
N CYS A 372 11.98 25.16 -2.19
CA CYS A 372 12.11 26.46 -1.56
C CYS A 372 13.55 26.66 -1.10
N SER A 373 14.22 27.69 -1.62
CA SER A 373 15.60 28.05 -1.28
C SER A 373 15.71 29.14 -0.21
N LYS A 374 14.59 29.51 0.45
CA LYS A 374 14.58 30.55 1.49
C LYS A 374 15.19 30.08 2.81
N SER A 375 14.99 28.81 3.13
CA SER A 375 15.51 28.19 4.35
C SER A 375 17.03 27.98 4.28
N PRO A 376 17.79 28.29 5.36
CA PRO A 376 19.21 27.94 5.45
C PRO A 376 19.44 26.42 5.51
N HIS A 377 18.39 25.64 5.76
CA HIS A 377 18.43 24.17 5.79
C HIS A 377 18.04 23.53 4.46
N SER A 378 17.73 24.32 3.42
CA SER A 378 17.28 23.81 2.11
C SER A 378 18.25 22.76 1.54
N GLU A 379 19.57 22.99 1.59
CA GLU A 379 20.55 22.03 1.09
C GLU A 379 20.58 20.72 1.91
N LEU A 380 20.46 20.83 3.23
CA LEU A 380 20.41 19.67 4.13
C LEU A 380 19.16 18.82 3.86
N LEU A 381 18.02 19.47 3.65
CA LEU A 381 16.74 18.83 3.36
C LEU A 381 16.74 18.17 1.98
N GLN A 382 17.31 18.83 0.96
CA GLN A 382 17.51 18.22 -0.36
C GLN A 382 18.45 17.00 -0.29
N ALA A 383 19.53 17.09 0.50
CA ALA A 383 20.43 15.96 0.72
C ALA A 383 19.75 14.81 1.48
N PHE A 384 18.82 15.10 2.38
CA PHE A 384 18.00 14.09 3.04
C PHE A 384 17.13 13.32 2.04
N SER A 385 16.40 14.01 1.15
CA SER A 385 15.63 13.35 0.09
C SER A 385 16.50 12.46 -0.80
N HIS A 386 17.67 12.96 -1.24
CA HIS A 386 18.62 12.17 -2.03
C HIS A 386 19.18 10.98 -1.24
N PHE A 387 19.50 11.16 0.05
CA PHE A 387 19.92 10.07 0.93
C PHE A 387 18.91 8.92 0.95
N THR A 388 17.60 9.23 1.01
CA THR A 388 16.59 8.17 1.03
C THR A 388 16.62 7.30 -0.23
N TRP A 389 16.86 7.89 -1.40
CA TRP A 389 17.02 7.17 -2.66
C TRP A 389 18.19 6.21 -2.65
N VAL A 390 19.35 6.71 -2.21
CA VAL A 390 20.60 5.94 -2.19
C VAL A 390 20.46 4.77 -1.23
N VAL A 391 19.99 5.03 -0.01
CA VAL A 391 19.94 4.02 1.05
C VAL A 391 18.80 3.03 0.87
N SER A 392 17.71 3.41 0.21
CA SER A 392 16.65 2.47 -0.13
C SER A 392 17.02 1.53 -1.29
N GLY A 393 18.22 1.66 -1.86
CA GLY A 393 18.64 0.89 -3.04
C GLY A 393 17.90 1.32 -4.29
N LYS A 394 17.63 2.63 -4.45
CA LYS A 394 16.91 3.22 -5.59
C LYS A 394 15.45 2.77 -5.70
N SER A 395 14.78 2.60 -4.56
CA SER A 395 13.38 2.15 -4.50
C SER A 395 12.37 3.24 -4.12
N LEU A 396 12.79 4.30 -3.42
CA LEU A 396 11.90 5.38 -2.99
C LEU A 396 12.64 6.71 -2.77
N VAL A 397 11.90 7.81 -2.82
CA VAL A 397 12.36 9.16 -2.47
C VAL A 397 11.35 9.77 -1.51
N ILE A 398 11.81 10.21 -0.33
CA ILE A 398 10.99 11.05 0.56
C ILE A 398 11.06 12.50 0.07
N CYS A 399 9.91 13.12 -0.12
CA CYS A 399 9.76 14.51 -0.57
C CYS A 399 8.62 15.21 0.20
N ASP A 400 8.13 16.33 -0.34
CA ASP A 400 7.14 17.19 0.31
C ASP A 400 7.55 17.62 1.73
N LEU A 401 8.86 17.88 1.91
CA LEU A 401 9.42 18.26 3.21
C LEU A 401 8.82 19.60 3.67
N GLN A 402 8.10 19.58 4.78
CA GLN A 402 7.53 20.77 5.42
C GLN A 402 7.59 20.66 6.95
N GLY A 403 7.66 21.79 7.63
CA GLY A 403 7.91 21.79 9.06
C GLY A 403 8.14 23.16 9.69
N VAL A 404 8.68 23.14 10.91
CA VAL A 404 9.06 24.33 11.66
C VAL A 404 10.56 24.24 12.00
N GLU A 405 11.29 25.33 11.75
CA GLU A 405 12.70 25.44 12.13
C GLU A 405 12.83 25.80 13.61
N GLY A 406 13.74 25.11 14.30
CA GLY A 406 14.10 25.42 15.67
C GLY A 406 15.62 25.51 15.84
N PRO A 407 16.11 25.92 17.02
CA PRO A 407 17.54 26.01 17.27
C PRO A 407 18.22 24.64 17.10
N GLY A 408 19.03 24.50 16.05
CA GLY A 408 19.78 23.27 15.76
C GLY A 408 18.95 22.08 15.26
N HIS A 409 17.67 22.26 14.96
CA HIS A 409 16.79 21.19 14.46
C HIS A 409 15.70 21.71 13.51
N VAL A 410 15.17 20.81 12.69
CA VAL A 410 14.00 21.05 11.84
C VAL A 410 12.96 20.00 12.18
N THR A 411 11.80 20.44 12.67
CA THR A 411 10.68 19.57 13.01
C THR A 411 9.78 19.41 11.79
N LEU A 412 9.74 18.21 11.23
CA LEU A 412 9.09 17.86 9.98
C LEU A 412 7.75 17.15 10.22
N THR A 413 6.79 17.40 9.32
CA THR A 413 5.48 16.77 9.29
C THR A 413 5.06 16.47 7.84
N ASP A 414 4.00 15.67 7.68
CA ASP A 414 3.33 15.32 6.41
C ASP A 414 4.28 15.02 5.23
N PRO A 415 5.13 13.98 5.35
CA PRO A 415 5.93 13.55 4.21
C PRO A 415 5.06 13.06 3.05
N ALA A 416 5.61 13.17 1.84
CA ALA A 416 5.22 12.31 0.72
C ALA A 416 6.37 11.36 0.39
N ILE A 417 6.05 10.15 -0.07
CA ILE A 417 7.05 9.18 -0.52
C ILE A 417 6.70 8.78 -1.95
N HIS A 418 7.60 9.06 -2.88
CA HIS A 418 7.53 8.49 -4.22
C HIS A 418 8.23 7.15 -4.21
N SER A 419 7.62 6.15 -4.83
CA SER A 419 8.22 4.82 -4.92
C SER A 419 8.30 4.33 -6.36
N VAL A 420 9.23 3.42 -6.65
CA VAL A 420 9.31 2.81 -7.99
C VAL A 420 8.03 2.04 -8.36
N THR A 421 7.22 1.69 -7.35
CA THR A 421 5.89 1.10 -7.50
C THR A 421 4.82 2.14 -7.19
N ALA A 422 4.35 2.87 -8.21
CA ALA A 422 3.41 3.98 -8.03
C ALA A 422 2.24 3.66 -7.07
N SER A 423 1.83 4.68 -6.29
CA SER A 423 0.72 4.62 -5.34
C SER A 423 0.90 3.62 -4.18
N THR A 424 2.12 3.15 -3.91
CA THR A 424 2.40 2.28 -2.74
C THR A 424 2.13 3.03 -1.44
N TYR A 425 2.52 4.32 -1.39
CA TYR A 425 2.48 5.15 -0.19
C TYR A 425 1.34 6.17 -0.16
N GLY A 426 0.31 5.99 -0.99
CA GLY A 426 -0.90 6.83 -0.96
C GLY A 426 -1.05 7.70 -2.19
N HIS A 427 -2.01 8.63 -2.14
CA HIS A 427 -2.34 9.52 -3.26
C HIS A 427 -1.21 10.50 -3.64
N THR A 428 -0.30 10.78 -2.72
CA THR A 428 0.82 11.70 -2.93
C THR A 428 2.04 11.03 -3.57
N ASP A 429 2.05 9.70 -3.68
CA ASP A 429 3.06 8.88 -4.36
C ASP A 429 2.83 8.92 -5.89
N LEU A 430 3.56 9.81 -6.56
CA LEU A 430 3.53 9.98 -8.02
C LEU A 430 4.42 8.96 -8.75
N GLY A 431 4.89 7.93 -8.05
CA GLY A 431 5.66 6.85 -8.63
C GLY A 431 6.99 7.29 -9.23
N GLN A 432 7.37 6.63 -10.34
CA GLN A 432 8.59 6.95 -11.08
C GLN A 432 8.59 8.38 -11.64
N GLU A 433 7.43 8.93 -12.03
CA GLU A 433 7.36 10.32 -12.50
C GLU A 433 7.71 11.30 -11.38
N GLY A 434 7.24 11.04 -10.16
CA GLY A 434 7.63 11.82 -8.97
C GLY A 434 9.13 11.76 -8.68
N ILE A 435 9.71 10.55 -8.74
CA ILE A 435 11.15 10.33 -8.58
C ILE A 435 11.95 11.08 -9.64
N HIS A 436 11.58 10.93 -10.92
CA HIS A 436 12.23 11.61 -12.03
C HIS A 436 12.14 13.13 -11.87
N THR A 437 10.97 13.64 -11.49
CA THR A 437 10.74 15.08 -11.30
C THR A 437 11.60 15.64 -10.17
N PHE A 438 11.75 14.90 -9.06
CA PHE A 438 12.70 15.26 -8.00
C PHE A 438 14.13 15.36 -8.54
N PHE A 439 14.64 14.34 -9.23
CA PHE A 439 16.02 14.34 -9.74
C PHE A 439 16.28 15.34 -10.86
N LYS A 440 15.23 15.74 -11.60
CA LYS A 440 15.32 16.79 -12.62
C LYS A 440 15.60 18.17 -12.02
N THR A 441 15.11 18.44 -10.81
CA THR A 441 15.29 19.74 -10.14
C THR A 441 16.34 19.69 -9.04
N HIS A 442 16.70 18.50 -8.55
CA HIS A 442 17.74 18.32 -7.54
C HIS A 442 19.14 18.60 -8.12
N LEU A 443 19.90 19.42 -7.40
CA LEU A 443 21.32 19.64 -7.64
C LEU A 443 22.09 19.24 -6.37
N CYS A 444 23.06 18.34 -6.49
CA CYS A 444 23.90 17.96 -5.35
C CYS A 444 24.66 19.18 -4.82
N GLY A 445 24.30 19.63 -3.62
CA GLY A 445 25.06 20.60 -2.83
C GLY A 445 26.26 19.98 -2.10
N ASP A 446 26.89 20.77 -1.24
CA ASP A 446 28.04 20.35 -0.45
C ASP A 446 27.70 19.20 0.51
N VAL A 447 26.52 19.22 1.15
CA VAL A 447 26.06 18.11 1.99
C VAL A 447 26.03 16.80 1.20
N CYS A 448 25.46 16.80 -0.01
CA CYS A 448 25.43 15.61 -0.87
C CYS A 448 26.84 15.13 -1.24
N ARG A 449 27.73 16.05 -1.61
CA ARG A 449 29.11 15.73 -2.03
C ARG A 449 29.94 15.14 -0.89
N VAL A 450 29.86 15.73 0.31
CA VAL A 450 30.53 15.23 1.51
C VAL A 450 30.04 13.83 1.88
N MET A 451 28.75 13.57 1.66
CA MET A 451 28.16 12.26 1.88
C MET A 451 28.45 11.24 0.78
N GLY A 452 29.16 11.64 -0.29
CA GLY A 452 29.54 10.77 -1.40
C GLY A 452 28.39 10.48 -2.39
N PHE A 453 27.34 11.30 -2.37
CA PHE A 453 26.21 11.13 -3.29
C PHE A 453 26.52 11.78 -4.63
N SER A 454 26.38 11.01 -5.71
CA SER A 454 26.46 11.51 -7.08
C SER A 454 25.12 11.29 -7.76
N ILE A 455 24.69 12.27 -8.54
CA ILE A 455 23.48 12.14 -9.35
C ILE A 455 23.77 11.08 -10.41
N GLN A 456 23.11 9.93 -10.28
CA GLN A 456 22.84 9.05 -11.42
C GLN A 456 21.37 9.25 -11.74
N ILE A 457 21.09 10.08 -12.75
CA ILE A 457 19.72 10.32 -13.22
C ILE A 457 19.13 8.93 -13.55
N PRO A 458 18.02 8.53 -12.90
CA PRO A 458 17.35 7.26 -13.20
C PRO A 458 16.90 7.15 -14.66
#